data_AF-A0A816K5F2-F1
#
_entry.id   AF-A0A816K5F2-F1
#
_cell.length_a   1.000
_cell.length_b   1.000
_cell.length_c   1.000
_cell.angle_alpha   90.00
_cell.angle_beta   90.00
_cell.angle_gamma   90.00
#
_symmetry.space_group_name_H-M   'P 1'
#
loop_
_entity.id
_entity.type
_entity.pdbx_description
1 polymer ?
#
loop_
_entity_poly.entity_id
_entity_poly.type
_entity_poly.pdbx_seq_one_letter_code
_entity_poly.pdbx_strand_id
1 'polypeptide(L)'
;MASQMCGVRAPGHVYSAVLKNSNDNDVTVEVEYAGSDISHSETATFTVAAGGSQAVGEKTVQTGEHEQRKFIQKLTVKLQDGTTQELSSPFEGVTSPKHDWEFEVGLDGSLKSGSQ
;
A
#
# COMPACT_ATOMS: atom_id res chain seq x y z
N MET A 1 35.06 13.29 19.17
CA MET A 1 34.24 13.70 18.02
C MET A 1 33.88 12.43 17.28
N ALA A 2 32.67 11.90 17.47
CA ALA A 2 32.24 10.67 16.80
C ALA A 2 31.47 11.07 15.53
N SER A 3 32.06 10.76 14.37
CA SER A 3 31.41 10.91 13.08
C SER A 3 30.18 9.99 13.04
N GLN A 4 28.98 10.56 13.19
CA GLN A 4 27.76 9.89 12.82
C GLN A 4 27.78 9.73 11.30
N MET A 5 28.14 8.54 10.83
CA MET A 5 27.83 8.13 9.48
C MET A 5 26.30 8.09 9.39
N CYS A 6 25.68 9.14 8.86
CA CYS A 6 24.32 9.10 8.35
C CYS A 6 24.32 8.12 7.17
N GLY A 7 24.25 6.83 7.45
CA GLY A 7 23.86 5.84 6.47
C GLY A 7 22.46 6.23 6.00
N VAL A 8 22.34 6.68 4.75
CA VAL A 8 21.04 7.00 4.14
C VAL A 8 20.19 5.73 4.25
N ARG A 9 19.24 5.72 5.18
CA ARG A 9 18.30 4.61 5.32
C ARG A 9 17.47 4.57 4.05
N ALA A 10 17.42 3.42 3.39
CA ALA A 10 16.57 3.24 2.22
C ALA A 10 15.12 3.60 2.59
N PRO A 11 14.38 4.29 1.71
CA PRO A 11 13.02 4.72 2.01
C PRO A 11 12.10 3.52 2.25
N GLY A 12 11.15 3.67 3.17
CA GLY A 12 10.15 2.67 3.50
C GLY A 12 9.06 2.58 2.43
N HIS A 13 9.39 2.03 1.27
CA HIS A 13 8.45 1.83 0.17
C HIS A 13 7.82 0.44 0.21
N VAL A 14 6.53 0.34 -0.08
CA VAL A 14 5.82 -0.93 -0.30
C VAL A 14 5.59 -1.08 -1.80
N TYR A 15 6.09 -2.15 -2.42
CA TYR A 15 5.98 -2.36 -3.88
C TYR A 15 4.80 -3.27 -4.25
N SER A 16 4.49 -4.26 -3.41
CA SER A 16 3.32 -5.14 -3.49
C SER A 16 2.70 -5.35 -2.12
N ALA A 17 1.45 -5.78 -2.07
CA ALA A 17 0.73 -5.96 -0.82
C ALA A 17 -0.23 -7.15 -0.82
N VAL A 18 -0.61 -7.58 0.38
CA VAL A 18 -1.72 -8.51 0.62
C VAL A 18 -2.80 -7.75 1.36
N LEU A 19 -3.95 -7.60 0.72
CA LEU A 19 -5.13 -6.95 1.29
C LEU A 19 -5.98 -7.99 2.00
N LYS A 20 -6.06 -7.93 3.32
CA LYS A 20 -6.90 -8.80 4.14
C LYS A 20 -8.17 -8.07 4.53
N ASN A 21 -9.31 -8.74 4.37
CA ASN A 21 -10.59 -8.23 4.81
C ASN A 21 -11.12 -9.10 5.95
N SER A 22 -11.05 -8.59 7.16
CA SER A 22 -11.64 -9.22 8.34
C SER A 22 -13.06 -8.71 8.62
N ASN A 23 -13.64 -7.87 7.76
CA ASN A 23 -15.03 -7.44 7.85
C ASN A 23 -16.00 -8.57 7.41
N ASP A 24 -17.25 -8.47 7.86
CA ASP A 24 -18.33 -9.39 7.49
C ASP A 24 -18.90 -9.12 6.08
N ASN A 25 -18.47 -8.03 5.43
CA ASN A 25 -18.91 -7.65 4.09
C ASN A 25 -17.73 -7.53 3.14
N ASP A 26 -18.02 -7.70 1.85
CA ASP A 26 -17.07 -7.40 0.77
C ASP A 26 -16.71 -5.92 0.81
N VAL A 27 -15.42 -5.62 0.61
CA VAL A 27 -14.90 -4.26 0.59
C VAL A 27 -14.25 -3.95 -0.75
N THR A 28 -14.36 -2.70 -1.19
CA THR A 28 -13.63 -2.20 -2.36
C THR A 28 -12.40 -1.45 -1.88
N VAL A 29 -11.23 -1.82 -2.39
CA VAL A 29 -9.95 -1.19 -2.05
C VAL A 29 -9.35 -0.57 -3.30
N GLU A 30 -9.13 0.73 -3.27
CA GLU A 30 -8.37 1.46 -4.26
C GLU A 30 -6.93 1.60 -3.80
N VAL A 31 -5.99 1.13 -4.60
CA VAL A 31 -4.56 1.19 -4.34
C VAL A 31 -3.94 2.13 -5.35
N GLU A 32 -3.39 3.24 -4.86
CA GLU A 32 -2.65 4.21 -5.65
C GLU A 32 -1.16 3.87 -5.64
N TYR A 33 -0.60 3.65 -6.82
CA TYR A 33 0.82 3.40 -7.07
C TYR A 33 1.46 4.66 -7.64
N ALA A 34 2.54 5.14 -7.05
CA ALA A 34 3.31 6.28 -7.54
C ALA A 34 4.81 5.95 -7.65
N GLY A 35 5.49 6.60 -8.59
CA GLY A 35 6.94 6.59 -8.68
C GLY A 35 7.56 7.76 -7.92
N SER A 36 8.83 8.05 -8.20
CA SER A 36 9.48 9.31 -7.77
C SER A 36 8.85 10.54 -8.41
N ASP A 37 8.15 10.36 -9.54
CA ASP A 37 7.31 11.37 -10.16
C ASP A 37 5.83 10.99 -9.96
N ILE A 38 5.11 11.82 -9.22
CA ILE A 38 3.70 11.62 -8.89
C ILE A 38 2.77 11.87 -10.10
N SER A 39 3.25 12.55 -11.15
CA SER A 39 2.47 12.78 -12.36
C SER A 39 2.12 11.49 -13.12
N HIS A 40 2.79 10.38 -12.76
CA HIS A 40 2.53 9.04 -13.27
C HIS A 40 1.85 8.12 -12.25
N SER A 41 1.09 8.67 -11.29
CA SER A 41 0.31 7.83 -10.38
C SER A 41 -0.72 6.98 -11.15
N GLU A 42 -0.97 5.77 -10.66
CA GLU A 42 -1.99 4.86 -11.19
C GLU A 42 -2.81 4.31 -10.05
N THR A 43 -4.13 4.31 -10.18
CA THR A 43 -5.04 3.69 -9.22
C THR A 43 -5.53 2.36 -9.78
N ALA A 44 -5.44 1.30 -8.97
CA ALA A 44 -6.05 0.01 -9.24
C ALA A 44 -7.11 -0.30 -8.18
N THR A 45 -8.26 -0.82 -8.62
CA THR A 45 -9.39 -1.16 -7.75
C THR A 45 -9.49 -2.66 -7.58
N PHE A 46 -9.63 -3.11 -6.34
CA PHE A 46 -9.75 -4.51 -5.96
C PHE A 46 -10.99 -4.71 -5.09
N THR A 47 -11.69 -5.82 -5.28
CA THR A 47 -12.74 -6.27 -4.36
C THR A 47 -12.16 -7.38 -3.50
N VAL A 48 -12.21 -7.22 -2.18
CA VAL A 48 -11.77 -8.23 -1.22
C VAL A 48 -12.99 -8.80 -0.53
N ALA A 49 -13.24 -10.09 -0.74
CA ALA A 49 -14.40 -10.78 -0.17
C ALA A 49 -14.38 -10.75 1.37
N ALA A 50 -15.55 -10.80 2.00
CA ALA A 50 -15.69 -10.94 3.45
C ALA A 50 -14.85 -12.11 3.99
N GLY A 51 -14.04 -11.86 5.04
CA GLY A 51 -13.10 -12.83 5.60
C GLY A 51 -11.95 -13.25 4.67
N GLY A 52 -11.82 -12.64 3.50
CA GLY A 52 -10.90 -13.03 2.44
C GLY A 52 -9.56 -12.31 2.44
N SER A 53 -8.72 -12.64 1.47
CA SER A 53 -7.47 -11.93 1.20
C SER A 53 -7.20 -11.85 -0.29
N GLN A 54 -6.64 -10.73 -0.75
CA GLN A 54 -6.34 -10.46 -2.14
C GLN A 54 -4.91 -9.93 -2.27
N ALA A 55 -4.08 -10.62 -3.04
CA ALA A 55 -2.75 -10.12 -3.38
C ALA A 55 -2.86 -9.03 -4.45
N VAL A 56 -2.09 -7.95 -4.28
CA VAL A 56 -1.91 -6.87 -5.25
C VAL A 56 -0.44 -6.77 -5.62
N GLY A 57 -0.17 -6.98 -6.91
CA GLY A 57 1.19 -7.07 -7.44
C GLY A 57 1.84 -5.70 -7.66
N GLU A 58 3.13 -5.75 -7.96
CA GLU A 58 3.91 -4.56 -8.28
C GLU A 58 3.46 -3.90 -9.58
N LYS A 59 3.75 -2.60 -9.70
CA LYS A 59 3.54 -1.83 -10.92
C LYS A 59 4.85 -1.19 -11.36
N THR A 60 5.09 -1.17 -12.66
CA THR A 60 6.20 -0.45 -13.28
C THR A 60 5.68 0.59 -14.28
N VAL A 61 6.49 1.60 -14.55
CA VAL A 61 6.26 2.56 -15.63
C VAL A 61 7.52 2.68 -16.45
N GLN A 62 7.37 2.72 -17.77
CA GLN A 62 8.46 2.98 -18.67
C GLN A 62 8.61 4.49 -18.88
N THR A 63 9.76 5.03 -18.52
CA THR A 63 10.13 6.45 -18.70
C THR A 63 11.31 6.52 -19.66
N GLY A 64 11.02 6.71 -20.95
CA GLY A 64 12.02 6.62 -22.02
C GLY A 64 12.58 5.20 -22.17
N GLU A 65 13.90 5.06 -22.01
CA GLU A 65 14.59 3.76 -22.05
C GLU A 65 14.68 3.06 -20.69
N HIS A 66 14.15 3.68 -19.62
CA HIS A 66 14.23 3.15 -18.27
C HIS A 66 12.89 2.62 -17.78
N GLU A 67 12.91 1.49 -17.08
CA GLU A 67 11.78 1.01 -16.30
C GLU A 67 11.94 1.49 -14.84
N GLN A 68 10.89 2.12 -14.32
CA GLN A 68 10.82 2.55 -12.94
C GLN A 68 9.73 1.78 -12.18
N ARG A 69 10.10 1.24 -11.02
CA ARG A 69 9.13 0.63 -10.09
C ARG A 69 8.32 1.70 -9.38
N LYS A 70 7.01 1.52 -9.34
CA LYS A 70 6.10 2.29 -8.49
C LYS A 70 5.95 1.59 -7.15
N PHE A 71 5.70 2.39 -6.12
CA PHE A 71 5.36 1.92 -4.80
C PHE A 71 3.94 2.37 -4.45
N ILE A 72 3.30 1.65 -3.55
CA ILE A 72 1.98 2.00 -3.03
C ILE A 72 2.13 3.30 -2.22
N GLN A 73 1.44 4.34 -2.66
CA GLN A 73 1.40 5.64 -2.02
C GLN A 73 0.21 5.78 -1.09
N LYS A 74 -0.94 5.23 -1.48
CA LYS A 74 -2.19 5.36 -0.76
C LYS A 74 -3.09 4.15 -0.97
N LEU A 75 -3.81 3.77 0.08
CA LEU A 75 -4.92 2.84 0.03
C LEU A 75 -6.19 3.57 0.48
N THR A 76 -7.28 3.38 -0.26
CA THR A 76 -8.61 3.88 0.08
C THR A 76 -9.58 2.69 0.11
N VAL A 77 -10.14 2.39 1.26
CA VAL A 77 -11.15 1.33 1.45
C VAL A 77 -12.53 1.97 1.45
N LYS A 78 -13.43 1.44 0.63
CA LYS A 78 -14.85 1.82 0.55
C LYS A 78 -15.69 0.66 1.08
N LEU A 79 -16.37 0.91 2.19
CA LEU A 79 -17.29 -0.02 2.82
C LEU A 79 -18.69 0.09 2.19
N GLN A 80 -19.54 -0.93 2.38
CA GLN A 80 -20.88 -0.98 1.80
C GLN A 80 -21.83 0.10 2.35
N ASP A 81 -21.60 0.57 3.58
CA ASP A 81 -22.36 1.65 4.22
C ASP A 81 -21.99 3.04 3.67
N GLY A 82 -21.03 3.13 2.73
CA GLY A 82 -20.50 4.36 2.16
C GLY A 82 -19.35 4.97 2.95
N THR A 83 -18.97 4.39 4.10
CA THR A 83 -17.81 4.81 4.87
C THR A 83 -16.53 4.58 4.06
N THR A 84 -15.64 5.56 4.10
CA THR A 84 -14.33 5.49 3.43
C THR A 84 -13.22 5.63 4.45
N GLN A 85 -12.22 4.75 4.38
CA GLN A 85 -11.00 4.81 5.19
C GLN A 85 -9.79 4.94 4.29
N GLU A 86 -8.80 5.70 4.71
CA GLU A 86 -7.61 5.95 3.91
C GLU A 86 -6.34 5.73 4.73
N LEU A 87 -5.32 5.20 4.08
CA LEU A 87 -4.00 5.03 4.64
C LEU A 87 -2.96 5.42 3.59
N SER A 88 -2.03 6.31 3.96
CA SER A 88 -1.01 6.82 3.04
C SER A 88 0.40 6.53 3.56
N SER A 89 1.34 6.41 2.62
CA SER A 89 2.77 6.30 2.90
C SER A 89 3.29 7.59 3.59
N PRO A 90 4.21 7.51 4.58
CA PRO A 90 4.86 6.30 5.07
C PRO A 90 3.93 5.44 5.94
N PHE A 91 3.90 4.14 5.65
CA PHE A 91 3.10 3.20 6.42
C PHE A 91 3.81 2.81 7.73
N GLU A 92 3.05 2.73 8.81
CA GLU A 92 3.58 2.30 10.10
C GLU A 92 4.23 0.91 9.99
N GLY A 93 5.41 0.75 10.59
CA GLY A 93 6.21 -0.48 10.53
C GLY A 93 7.08 -0.63 9.27
N VAL A 94 6.82 0.12 8.20
CA VAL A 94 7.59 0.04 6.95
C VAL A 94 8.81 0.93 7.03
N THR A 95 9.97 0.33 7.34
CA THR A 95 11.22 1.08 7.54
C THR A 95 12.34 0.73 6.56
N SER A 96 12.03 -0.12 5.59
CA SER A 96 12.85 -0.52 4.45
C SER A 96 11.90 -0.94 3.32
N PRO A 97 12.37 -1.07 2.07
CA PRO A 97 11.61 -1.65 0.98
C PRO A 97 10.90 -2.96 1.37
N LYS A 98 9.61 -3.05 1.08
CA LYS A 98 8.77 -4.22 1.35
C LYS A 98 8.05 -4.69 0.09
N HIS A 99 7.90 -6.00 0.02
CA HIS A 99 7.05 -6.73 -0.91
C HIS A 99 6.05 -7.52 -0.08
N ASP A 100 4.86 -7.72 -0.63
CA ASP A 100 3.77 -8.48 -0.06
C ASP A 100 3.41 -8.00 1.36
N TRP A 101 3.48 -6.67 1.57
CA TRP A 101 3.15 -6.06 2.85
C TRP A 101 1.66 -6.21 3.15
N GLU A 102 1.32 -6.57 4.38
CA GLU A 102 -0.06 -6.84 4.75
C GLU A 102 -0.77 -5.54 5.12
N PHE A 103 -1.95 -5.32 4.55
CA PHE A 103 -2.92 -4.33 5.02
C PHE A 103 -4.19 -5.06 5.42
N GLU A 104 -4.77 -4.69 6.56
CA GLU A 104 -5.97 -5.35 7.08
C GLU A 104 -7.10 -4.33 7.26
N VAL A 105 -8.27 -4.69 6.76
CA VAL A 105 -9.55 -4.05 7.09
C VAL A 105 -10.16 -4.81 8.27
N GLY A 106 -10.34 -4.13 9.40
CA GLY A 106 -10.93 -4.70 10.62
C GLY A 106 -12.43 -4.91 10.53
N LEU A 107 -12.98 -5.61 11.53
CA LEU A 107 -14.42 -5.83 11.70
C LEU A 107 -15.20 -4.51 11.81
N ASP A 108 -14.59 -3.51 12.43
CA ASP A 108 -15.11 -2.15 12.58
C ASP A 108 -14.92 -1.29 11.31
N GLY A 109 -14.34 -1.86 10.25
CA GLY A 109 -14.01 -1.15 9.02
C GLY A 109 -12.71 -0.36 9.08
N SER A 110 -11.97 -0.39 10.20
CA SER A 110 -10.68 0.30 10.32
C SER A 110 -9.64 -0.27 9.35
N LEU A 111 -8.85 0.59 8.71
CA LEU A 111 -7.75 0.18 7.84
C LEU A 111 -6.42 0.34 8.59
N LYS A 112 -5.62 -0.72 8.66
CA LYS A 112 -4.31 -0.71 9.34
C LYS A 112 -3.21 -1.33 8.48
N SER A 113 -2.00 -0.80 8.66
CA SER A 113 -0.75 -1.42 8.23
C SER A 113 -0.46 -2.61 9.14
N GLY A 114 -0.29 -3.81 8.60
CA GLY A 114 0.05 -5.00 9.37
C GLY A 114 1.52 -4.97 9.75
N SER A 115 1.84 -4.99 11.06
CA SER A 115 3.19 -5.32 11.51
C SER A 115 3.36 -6.83 11.52
N GLN A 116 4.26 -7.36 10.69
CA GLN A 116 4.83 -8.70 10.92
C GLN A 116 5.65 -8.74 12.20
#